data_AF-A0A4U0PWR0-F1
#
_entry.id   AF-A0A4U0PWR0-F1
#
_cell.length_a   1.000
_cell.length_b   1.000
_cell.length_c   1.000
_cell.angle_alpha   90.00
_cell.angle_beta   90.00
_cell.angle_gamma   90.00
#
_symmetry.space_group_name_H-M   'P 1'
#
loop_
_entity.id
_entity.type
_entity.pdbx_description
1 polymer ?
#
loop_
_entity_poly.entity_id
_entity_poly.type
_entity_poly.pdbx_seq_one_letter_code
_entity_poly.pdbx_strand_id
1 'polypeptide(L)' 'MPFALCHEPGQAVPGHYALAGHVHLAVQPVGPAFERIRLPCFGLDEHSGLLLDFGAPRWSPTSPGGGCLRWATAWYGAVR' A
#
# COMPACT_ATOMS: atom_id res chain seq x y z
N MET A 1 -15.45 -0.21 -18.05
CA MET A 1 -14.34 0.63 -17.54
C MET A 1 -13.28 -0.33 -17.05
N PRO A 2 -11.97 -0.16 -17.29
CA PRO A 2 -10.98 -1.19 -16.93
C PRO A 2 -10.81 -1.41 -15.42
N PHE A 3 -11.22 -0.43 -14.59
CA PHE A 3 -11.07 -0.45 -13.14
C PHE A 3 -12.40 -0.53 -12.41
N ALA A 4 -12.42 -1.26 -11.30
CA ALA A 4 -13.49 -1.26 -10.32
C ALA A 4 -12.99 -0.61 -9.02
N LEU A 5 -13.64 0.49 -8.59
CA LEU A 5 -13.30 1.18 -7.36
C LEU A 5 -14.06 0.54 -6.20
N CYS A 6 -13.32 -0.12 -5.29
CA CYS A 6 -13.88 -0.86 -4.16
C CYS A 6 -13.48 -0.16 -2.85
N HIS A 7 -14.30 -0.33 -1.81
CA HIS A 7 -13.87 0.08 -0.47
C HIS A 7 -13.00 -1.01 0.16
N GLU A 8 -13.50 -2.24 0.18
CA GLU A 8 -12.81 -3.36 0.82
C GLU A 8 -11.77 -4.01 -0.12
N PRO A 9 -10.59 -4.38 0.39
CA PRO A 9 -9.57 -5.07 -0.38
C PRO A 9 -9.96 -6.51 -0.72
N GLY A 10 -9.40 -7.05 -1.81
CA GLY A 10 -9.59 -8.46 -2.18
C GLY A 10 -10.94 -8.78 -2.84
N GLN A 11 -11.77 -7.78 -3.12
CA GLN A 11 -13.00 -7.97 -3.90
C GLN A 11 -12.66 -8.30 -5.36
N ALA A 12 -12.98 -9.52 -5.79
CA ALA A 12 -12.88 -9.92 -7.18
C ALA A 12 -14.07 -9.35 -7.97
N VAL A 13 -13.78 -8.53 -8.99
CA VAL A 13 -14.78 -7.95 -9.89
C VAL A 13 -14.54 -8.48 -11.30
N PRO A 14 -15.42 -9.37 -11.83
CA PRO A 14 -15.20 -10.00 -13.14
C PRO A 14 -14.97 -8.98 -14.26
N GLY A 15 -13.90 -9.16 -15.03
CA GLY A 15 -13.54 -8.30 -16.16
C GLY A 15 -12.96 -6.94 -15.78
N HIS A 16 -12.63 -6.71 -14.50
CA HIS A 16 -12.11 -5.44 -14.00
C HIS A 16 -10.90 -5.66 -13.09
N TYR A 17 -9.99 -4.71 -13.07
CA TYR A 17 -8.93 -4.64 -12.07
C TYR A 17 -9.44 -3.84 -10.86
N ALA A 18 -9.48 -4.48 -9.69
CA ALA A 18 -10.02 -3.86 -8.48
C ALA A 18 -8.99 -2.94 -7.82
N LEU A 19 -9.40 -1.70 -7.52
CA LEU A 19 -8.63 -0.74 -6.74
C LEU A 19 -9.37 -0.46 -5.44
N ALA A 20 -8.73 -0.74 -4.30
CA ALA A 20 -9.32 -0.52 -2.99
C ALA A 20 -8.49 0.43 -2.12
N GLY A 21 -9.19 1.24 -1.32
CA GLY A 21 -8.61 2.04 -0.25
C GLY A 21 -9.38 1.75 1.05
N HIS A 22 -8.68 1.28 2.07
CA HIS A 22 -9.21 0.96 3.42
C HIS A 22 -8.07 0.50 4.35
N VAL A 23 -7.07 -0.17 3.78
CA VAL A 23 -5.90 -0.66 4.54
C VAL A 23 -4.79 0.39 4.54
N HIS A 24 -4.37 0.83 5.73
CA HIS A 24 -3.20 1.70 5.90
C HIS A 24 -1.89 0.92 5.68
N LEU A 25 -1.56 0.69 4.42
CA LEU A 25 -0.34 0.01 4.01
C LEU A 25 0.89 0.85 4.31
N ALA A 26 1.83 0.25 5.03
CA ALA A 26 3.16 0.81 5.17
C ALA A 26 4.26 -0.24 5.01
N VAL A 27 5.33 0.17 4.35
CA VAL A 27 6.62 -0.51 4.45
C VAL A 27 7.43 0.10 5.59
N GLN A 28 8.27 -0.71 6.21
CA GLN A 28 9.16 -0.29 7.28
C GLN A 28 10.61 -0.54 6.87
N PRO A 29 11.21 0.33 6.04
CA PRO A 29 12.63 0.23 5.72
C PRO A 29 13.47 0.41 7.00
N VAL A 30 14.63 -0.24 7.02
CA VAL A 30 15.61 -0.14 8.08
C VAL A 30 16.79 0.69 7.58
N GLY A 31 17.06 1.81 8.25
CA GLY A 31 18.14 2.72 7.92
C GLY A 31 19.51 2.27 8.48
N PRO A 32 20.60 2.95 8.08
CA PRO A 32 21.89 2.85 8.75
C PRO A 32 21.69 3.20 10.23
N ALA A 33 22.14 2.36 11.16
CA ALA A 33 21.85 2.44 12.60
C ALA A 33 20.49 1.86 13.07
N PHE A 34 19.86 0.99 12.27
CA PHE A 34 18.64 0.25 12.63
C PHE A 34 17.39 1.13 12.84
N GLU A 35 17.42 2.35 12.34
CA GLU A 35 16.27 3.25 12.35
C GLU A 35 15.13 2.66 11.54
N ARG A 36 13.92 2.70 12.09
CA ARG A 36 12.72 2.17 11.46
C ARG A 36 11.76 3.31 11.19
N ILE A 37 11.70 3.75 9.94
CA ILE A 37 10.66 4.70 9.51
C ILE A 37 9.52 3.93 8.90
N ARG A 38 8.32 4.50 8.97
CA ARG A 38 7.13 3.89 8.40
C ARG A 38 6.67 4.74 7.23
N LEU A 39 6.75 4.18 6.04
CA LEU A 39 6.41 4.89 4.81
C LEU A 39 5.08 4.38 4.25
N PRO A 40 4.13 5.27 3.95
CA PRO A 40 2.96 4.91 3.15
C PRO A 40 3.40 4.24 1.84
N CYS A 41 2.71 3.18 1.44
CA CYS A 41 3.00 2.49 0.18
C CYS A 41 1.76 2.03 -0.55
N PHE A 42 1.86 1.99 -1.88
CA PHE A 42 0.92 1.29 -2.75
C PHE A 42 1.30 -0.20 -2.82
N GLY A 43 0.30 -1.07 -2.88
CA GLY A 43 0.48 -2.49 -3.19
C GLY A 43 -0.23 -2.82 -4.49
N LEU A 44 0.47 -3.43 -5.44
CA LEU A 44 -0.11 -3.92 -6.69
C LEU A 44 0.23 -5.40 -6.85
N ASP A 45 -0.75 -6.18 -7.23
CA ASP A 45 -0.58 -7.57 -7.68
C ASP A 45 -1.27 -7.79 -9.04
N GLU A 46 -1.26 -9.02 -9.52
CA GLU A 46 -1.80 -9.41 -10.83
C GLU A 46 -3.33 -9.21 -10.97
N HIS A 47 -4.05 -9.08 -9.85
CA HIS A 47 -5.51 -9.12 -9.82
C HIS A 47 -6.14 -7.88 -9.15
N SER A 48 -5.40 -7.18 -8.29
CA SER A 48 -5.91 -6.04 -7.53
C SER A 48 -4.81 -5.09 -7.06
N GLY A 49 -5.22 -3.87 -6.76
CA GLY A 49 -4.38 -2.81 -6.22
C GLY A 49 -4.93 -2.20 -4.94
N LEU A 50 -4.02 -1.85 -4.05
CA LEU A 50 -4.28 -1.15 -2.79
C LEU A 50 -3.70 0.26 -2.86
N LEU A 51 -4.59 1.25 -2.73
CA LEU A 51 -4.26 2.66 -2.76
C LEU A 51 -3.82 3.15 -1.39
N LEU A 52 -3.06 4.25 -1.39
CA LEU A 52 -2.74 4.97 -0.16
C LEU A 52 -4.04 5.42 0.51
N ASP A 53 -4.09 5.24 1.83
CA ASP A 53 -5.03 5.98 2.63
C ASP A 53 -4.45 7.37 2.92
N PHE A 54 -5.20 8.41 2.54
CA PHE A 54 -4.83 9.81 2.74
C PHE A 54 -5.19 10.31 4.15
N GLY A 55 -5.93 9.52 4.93
CA GLY A 55 -6.22 9.78 6.33
C GLY A 55 -5.11 9.26 7.24
N ALA A 56 -4.65 10.07 8.18
CA ALA A 56 -3.75 9.59 9.24
C ALA A 56 -4.53 8.67 10.19
N PRO A 57 -4.26 7.35 10.21
CA PRO A 57 -3.98 6.66 11.48
C PRO A 57 -3.09 5.40 11.32
N ARG A 58 -2.86 4.71 12.45
CA ARG A 58 -2.01 3.53 12.66
C ARG A 58 -1.90 2.55 11.47
N TRP A 59 -0.75 2.61 10.79
CA TRP A 59 -0.40 1.67 9.73
C TRP A 59 -0.19 0.23 10.21
N SER A 60 -0.37 -0.74 9.32
CA SER A 60 -0.04 -2.13 9.55
C SER A 60 1.19 -2.50 8.73
N PRO A 61 2.25 -3.07 9.35
CA PRO A 61 3.39 -3.55 8.58
C PRO A 61 2.95 -4.71 7.69
N THR A 62 3.21 -4.61 6.39
CA THR A 62 2.96 -5.70 5.45
C THR A 62 4.25 -6.41 5.08
N SER A 63 4.33 -7.72 5.30
CA SER A 63 5.46 -8.56 4.87
C SER A 63 5.47 -8.72 3.35
N PRO A 64 6.61 -8.62 2.65
CA PRO A 64 6.67 -8.87 1.21
C PRO A 64 6.31 -10.33 0.91
N GLY A 65 5.13 -10.54 0.33
CA GLY A 65 4.77 -11.81 -0.30
C GLY A 65 5.31 -11.82 -1.73
N GLY A 66 5.75 -12.98 -2.22
CA GLY A 66 6.14 -13.14 -3.62
C GLY A 66 4.99 -12.78 -4.56
N GLY A 67 5.25 -11.96 -5.59
CA GLY A 67 4.26 -11.56 -6.60
C GLY A 67 3.63 -10.17 -6.42
N CYS A 68 3.88 -9.48 -5.30
CA CYS A 68 3.34 -8.13 -5.06
C CYS A 68 4.42 -7.05 -5.28
N LEU A 69 4.19 -6.14 -6.22
CA LEU A 69 5.01 -4.94 -6.39
C LEU A 69 4.57 -3.87 -5.39
N ARG A 70 5.55 -3.23 -4.72
CA ARG A 70 5.30 -2.17 -3.74
C ARG A 70 6.10 -0.93 -4.05
N TRP A 71 5.39 0.20 -4.08
CA TRP A 71 6.00 1.51 -4.21
C TRP A 71 5.74 2.32 -2.95
N ALA A 72 6.82 2.64 -2.24
CA ALA A 72 6.77 3.52 -1.10
C ALA A 72 6.91 4.97 -1.57
N THR A 73 6.08 5.86 -1.05
CA THR A 73 6.24 7.30 -1.26
C THR A 73 6.75 7.92 0.02
N ALA A 74 7.94 8.53 -0.03
CA ALA A 74 8.45 9.39 1.02
C ALA A 74 8.44 10.84 0.53
N TRP A 75 7.76 11.73 1.24
CA TRP A 75 7.93 13.18 1.06
C TRP A 75 9.06 13.65 1.98
N TYR A 76 9.93 14.52 1.47
CA TYR A 76 11.15 14.98 2.15
C TYR A 76 10.89 15.59 3.56
N GLY A 77 9.66 16.05 3.84
CA GLY A 77 9.25 16.57 5.15
C GLY A 77 8.87 15.52 6.21
N ALA A 78 8.74 14.24 5.85
CA ALA A 78 8.34 13.16 6.77
C ALA A 78 9.53 12.42 7.42
N VAL A 79 10.77 12.86 7.18
CA VAL A 79 12.02 12.23 7.64
C VAL A 79 12.78 13.17 8.60
N ARG A 80 12.06 13.85 9.50
CA ARG A 80 12.67 14.68 10.55
C ARG A 80 12.15 14.29 11.91
#